data_AF-A0A497HQ28-F1
#
_entry.id   AF-A0A497HQ28-F1
#
_cell.length_a   1.000
_cell.length_b   1.000
_cell.length_c   1.000
_cell.angle_alpha   90.00
_cell.angle_beta   90.00
_cell.angle_gamma   90.00
#
_symmetry.space_group_name_H-M   'P 1'
#
loop_
_entity.id
_entity.type
_entity.pdbx_description
1 polymer ?
#
loop_
_entity_poly.entity_id
_entity_poly.type
_entity_poly.pdbx_seq_one_letter_code
_entity_poly.pdbx_strand_id
1 'polypeptide(L)'
;MEWVINGAERRIPVEIDGVKLLPYRGPFVTPPQRERKYGARLYHLSRPGQQKILRSIEEAVKRVGLTDGMTISFHHHFRNGDRVMNMVLETLERMGFKNLTIAPSSLFPCQEEVLLRCLRNGVVRHIEGGGLRGKIGRYVSEGNLERPVRIRSHGGRVRAIEAGELHIDVAFIGAPTADEMGNLTGVYGPSACGPLSYSIADALYADRVVAITDNLVPFPLDRFSISMEYVDYVVVVDKIGNPEDIVFGSLKVTSSPTRLKIAKDAVRLAYETGYVKDGFTFQAGAGGISLAFVNFLAELMREKGIRARWANGGTTSYLVDMLREDLVEYLTTGQAFDLTAIDSMRVDKNHLEISVGFYANPHNKGTLVNLLDLAVLGATEVDENFNVNTVTYSSGYL
;
A
#
# COMPACT_ATOMS: atom_id res chain seq x y z
N MET A 1 -11.35 28.30 16.27
CA MET A 1 -11.53 27.09 15.46
C MET A 1 -12.93 26.56 15.75
N GLU A 2 -13.79 26.53 14.73
CA GLU A 2 -15.15 25.97 14.82
C GLU A 2 -15.09 24.44 14.76
N TRP A 3 -15.97 23.77 15.51
CA TRP A 3 -16.01 22.31 15.65
C TRP A 3 -17.41 21.78 15.38
N VAL A 4 -17.48 20.58 14.81
CA VAL A 4 -18.72 19.84 14.57
C VAL A 4 -18.60 18.40 15.04
N ILE A 5 -19.72 17.76 15.32
CA ILE A 5 -19.79 16.33 15.63
C ILE A 5 -20.02 15.57 14.32
N ASN A 6 -19.20 14.56 14.05
CA ASN A 6 -19.36 13.71 12.88
C ASN A 6 -20.32 12.53 13.16
N GLY A 7 -20.63 11.73 12.14
CA GLY A 7 -21.52 10.57 12.23
C GLY A 7 -20.97 9.39 13.06
N ALA A 8 -19.78 9.50 13.64
CA ALA A 8 -19.22 8.58 14.63
C ALA A 8 -19.09 9.26 16.01
N GLU A 9 -19.85 10.34 16.24
CA GLU A 9 -19.90 11.10 17.49
C GLU A 9 -18.55 11.71 17.92
N ARG A 10 -17.64 11.94 16.97
CA ARG A 10 -16.34 12.56 17.24
C ARG A 10 -16.39 14.06 16.92
N ARG A 11 -15.82 14.85 17.82
CA ARG A 11 -15.65 16.30 17.63
C ARG A 11 -14.47 16.54 16.70
N ILE A 12 -14.75 17.15 15.55
CA ILE A 12 -13.77 17.44 14.51
C ILE A 12 -13.83 18.92 14.11
N PRO A 13 -12.70 19.54 13.73
CA PRO A 13 -12.72 20.93 13.29
C PRO A 13 -13.35 21.03 11.90
N VAL A 14 -13.98 22.15 11.59
CA VAL A 14 -14.54 22.39 10.24
C VAL A 14 -13.47 22.68 9.20
N GLU A 15 -12.29 23.13 9.65
CA GLU A 15 -11.17 23.53 8.81
C GLU A 15 -9.86 23.24 9.54
N ILE A 16 -8.88 22.72 8.80
CA ILE A 16 -7.49 22.57 9.26
C ILE A 16 -6.60 23.09 8.14
N ASP A 17 -5.66 23.98 8.48
CA ASP A 17 -4.62 24.45 7.55
C ASP A 17 -5.21 25.03 6.24
N GLY A 18 -6.27 25.84 6.35
CA GLY A 18 -6.96 26.42 5.19
C GLY A 18 -7.81 25.42 4.40
N VAL A 19 -7.85 24.14 4.79
CA VAL A 19 -8.64 23.11 4.12
C VAL A 19 -9.90 22.81 4.90
N LYS A 20 -11.04 23.11 4.28
CA LYS A 20 -12.36 22.72 4.79
C LYS A 20 -12.48 21.21 4.82
N LEU A 21 -12.78 20.68 6.00
CA LEU A 21 -12.98 19.26 6.20
C LEU A 21 -14.44 18.90 5.91
N LEU A 22 -14.62 17.69 5.39
CA LEU A 22 -15.95 17.07 5.28
C LEU A 22 -16.11 16.10 6.43
N PRO A 23 -17.00 16.40 7.39
CA PRO A 23 -17.35 15.46 8.44
C PRO A 23 -17.79 14.12 7.87
N TYR A 24 -17.28 13.03 8.46
CA TYR A 24 -17.84 11.70 8.23
C TYR A 24 -19.33 11.70 8.56
N ARG A 25 -20.17 11.11 7.71
CA ARG A 25 -21.64 11.06 7.90
C ARG A 25 -22.22 9.65 7.94
N GLY A 26 -21.37 8.63 7.88
CA GLY A 26 -21.78 7.23 7.74
C GLY A 26 -21.14 6.55 6.52
N PRO A 27 -21.16 5.21 6.48
CA PRO A 27 -20.66 4.47 5.33
C PRO A 27 -21.57 4.76 4.12
N PHE A 28 -20.98 5.00 2.96
CA PHE A 28 -21.70 5.21 1.68
C PHE A 28 -22.58 6.47 1.60
N VAL A 29 -22.52 7.38 2.58
CA VAL A 29 -23.36 8.60 2.59
C VAL A 29 -22.78 9.73 1.73
N THR A 30 -21.45 9.86 1.68
CA THR A 30 -20.80 10.95 0.95
C THR A 30 -20.59 10.57 -0.51
N PRO A 31 -21.28 11.20 -1.48
CA PRO A 31 -21.06 10.93 -2.89
C PRO A 31 -19.72 11.52 -3.37
N PRO A 32 -19.21 11.09 -4.54
CA PRO A 32 -18.09 11.75 -5.19
C PRO A 32 -18.34 13.25 -5.36
N GLN A 33 -17.34 14.08 -5.04
CA GLN A 33 -17.46 15.53 -5.15
C GLN A 33 -17.18 16.07 -6.57
N ARG A 34 -16.67 15.22 -7.46
CA ARG A 34 -16.36 15.58 -8.85
C ARG A 34 -17.11 14.64 -9.79
N GLU A 35 -17.56 15.19 -10.92
CA GLU A 35 -18.27 14.43 -11.96
C GLU A 35 -17.35 13.50 -12.77
N ARG A 36 -16.04 13.79 -12.79
CA ARG A 36 -15.02 13.00 -13.49
C ARG A 36 -13.81 12.75 -12.60
N LYS A 37 -13.14 11.61 -12.84
CA LYS A 37 -11.82 11.35 -12.26
C LYS A 37 -10.83 12.43 -12.72
N TYR A 38 -9.85 12.71 -11.86
CA TYR A 38 -8.65 13.45 -12.22
C TYR A 38 -7.91 12.71 -13.33
N GLY A 39 -7.20 13.43 -14.18
CA GLY A 39 -6.37 12.83 -15.24
C GLY A 39 -4.96 13.37 -15.14
N ALA A 40 -3.97 12.50 -15.36
CA ALA A 40 -2.57 12.92 -15.43
C ALA A 40 -2.37 13.97 -16.53
N ARG A 41 -1.41 14.88 -16.32
CA ARG A 41 -1.11 15.90 -17.33
C ARG A 41 -0.51 15.29 -18.60
N LEU A 42 -1.01 15.72 -19.75
CA LEU A 42 -0.48 15.34 -21.06
C LEU A 42 0.78 16.13 -21.38
N TYR A 43 1.94 15.64 -20.96
CA TYR A 43 3.23 16.29 -21.20
C TYR A 43 4.19 15.54 -22.12
N HIS A 44 3.94 14.26 -22.38
CA HIS A 44 4.89 13.42 -23.11
C HIS A 44 4.50 13.26 -24.58
N LEU A 45 5.45 13.49 -25.48
CA LEU A 45 5.34 13.12 -26.89
C LEU A 45 6.37 12.02 -27.16
N SER A 46 5.90 10.78 -27.27
CA SER A 46 6.77 9.65 -27.61
C SER A 46 7.29 9.81 -29.04
N ARG A 47 8.62 9.81 -29.20
CA ARG A 47 9.28 9.89 -30.51
C ARG A 47 10.03 8.59 -30.82
N PRO A 48 10.04 8.12 -32.08
CA PRO A 48 10.91 7.02 -32.49
C PRO A 48 12.37 7.27 -32.06
N GLY A 49 13.00 6.26 -31.45
CA GLY A 49 14.39 6.34 -30.96
C GLY A 49 14.60 7.09 -29.64
N GLN A 50 13.53 7.59 -29.00
CA GLN A 50 13.63 8.23 -27.69
C GLN A 50 13.99 7.19 -26.62
N GLN A 51 15.04 7.48 -25.85
CA GLN A 51 15.43 6.67 -24.69
C GLN A 51 14.83 7.22 -23.41
N LYS A 52 14.40 6.31 -22.52
CA LYS A 52 13.92 6.64 -21.18
C LYS A 52 14.95 6.37 -20.08
N ILE A 53 16.03 5.66 -20.40
CA ILE A 53 17.07 5.33 -19.44
C ILE A 53 17.86 6.58 -19.08
N LEU A 54 17.98 6.86 -17.79
CA LEU A 54 18.79 7.93 -17.23
C LEU A 54 19.89 7.36 -16.33
N ARG A 55 20.95 8.14 -16.13
CA ARG A 55 22.17 7.67 -15.45
C ARG A 55 22.09 7.74 -13.93
N SER A 56 21.19 8.55 -13.38
CA SER A 56 21.07 8.74 -11.94
C SER A 56 19.72 9.32 -11.53
N ILE A 57 19.39 9.19 -10.25
CA ILE A 57 18.21 9.82 -9.64
C ILE A 57 18.31 11.35 -9.77
N GLU A 58 19.51 11.93 -9.65
CA GLU A 58 19.73 13.36 -9.85
C GLU A 58 19.38 13.81 -11.27
N GLU A 59 19.75 13.05 -12.30
CA GLU A 59 19.34 13.34 -13.67
C GLU A 59 17.82 13.26 -13.81
N ALA A 60 17.19 12.22 -13.24
CA ALA A 60 15.74 12.06 -13.28
C ALA A 60 15.01 13.25 -12.65
N VAL A 61 15.44 13.69 -11.46
CA VAL A 61 14.89 14.87 -10.76
C VAL A 61 14.94 16.12 -11.64
N LYS A 62 16.06 16.36 -12.34
CA LYS A 62 16.20 17.49 -13.27
C LYS A 62 15.27 17.35 -14.48
N ARG A 63 15.16 16.14 -15.06
CA ARG A 63 14.38 15.88 -16.28
C ARG A 63 12.87 15.97 -16.05
N VAL A 64 12.39 15.53 -14.88
CA VAL A 64 10.98 15.65 -14.51
C VAL A 64 10.61 17.08 -14.07
N GLY A 65 11.59 17.96 -13.88
CA GLY A 65 11.36 19.35 -13.52
C GLY A 65 10.81 19.52 -12.11
N LEU A 66 11.26 18.69 -11.16
CA LEU A 66 10.85 18.80 -9.77
C LEU A 66 11.29 20.15 -9.20
N THR A 67 10.42 20.81 -8.43
CA THR A 67 10.71 22.06 -7.72
C THR A 67 10.26 21.96 -6.26
N ASP A 68 10.70 22.92 -5.43
CA ASP A 68 10.21 23.06 -4.06
C ASP A 68 8.68 23.14 -4.00
N GLY A 69 8.09 22.63 -2.92
CA GLY A 69 6.65 22.65 -2.71
C GLY A 69 5.85 21.54 -3.40
N MET A 70 6.46 20.79 -4.33
CA MET A 70 5.81 19.69 -5.04
C MET A 70 5.55 18.46 -4.14
N THR A 71 4.62 17.61 -4.59
CA THR A 71 4.27 16.34 -3.97
C THR A 71 4.92 15.17 -4.68
N ILE A 72 5.67 14.35 -3.93
CA ILE A 72 6.33 13.15 -4.44
C ILE A 72 5.77 11.89 -3.78
N SER A 73 5.61 10.80 -4.53
CA SER A 73 5.01 9.56 -4.02
C SER A 73 5.94 8.35 -4.08
N PHE A 74 5.66 7.38 -3.20
CA PHE A 74 6.41 6.13 -3.05
C PHE A 74 5.47 4.97 -2.67
N HIS A 75 5.83 3.75 -3.05
CA HIS A 75 5.14 2.55 -2.59
C HIS A 75 5.90 1.83 -1.47
N HIS A 76 5.24 0.89 -0.80
CA HIS A 76 5.80 0.17 0.36
C HIS A 76 5.87 -1.36 0.19
N HIS A 77 5.84 -1.86 -1.06
CA HIS A 77 5.94 -3.31 -1.33
C HIS A 77 7.23 -3.94 -0.78
N PHE A 78 8.35 -3.20 -0.72
CA PHE A 78 9.59 -3.67 -0.10
C PHE A 78 9.56 -3.71 1.43
N ARG A 79 8.52 -3.14 2.05
CA ARG A 79 8.33 -3.09 3.51
C ARG A 79 9.56 -2.53 4.21
N ASN A 80 10.15 -3.27 5.15
CA ASN A 80 11.33 -2.83 5.88
C ASN A 80 12.63 -2.99 5.07
N GLY A 81 12.57 -3.63 3.90
CA GLY A 81 13.69 -3.73 2.97
C GLY A 81 13.81 -2.52 2.04
N ASP A 82 12.88 -1.55 2.07
CA ASP A 82 12.87 -0.41 1.15
C ASP A 82 14.15 0.42 1.23
N ARG A 83 14.72 0.74 0.07
CA ARG A 83 15.84 1.68 -0.08
C ARG A 83 15.50 2.86 -0.98
N VAL A 84 14.43 2.77 -1.76
CA VAL A 84 14.10 3.76 -2.80
C VAL A 84 13.79 5.11 -2.18
N MET A 85 12.93 5.15 -1.16
CA MET A 85 12.55 6.40 -0.53
C MET A 85 13.77 7.11 0.08
N ASN A 86 14.65 6.36 0.75
CA ASN A 86 15.88 6.90 1.32
C ASN A 86 16.80 7.47 0.23
N MET A 87 17.08 6.72 -0.83
CA MET A 87 17.94 7.17 -1.93
C MET A 87 17.43 8.46 -2.59
N VAL A 88 16.12 8.55 -2.80
CA VAL A 88 15.50 9.74 -3.39
C VAL A 88 15.59 10.92 -2.43
N LEU A 89 15.16 10.77 -1.17
CA LEU A 89 15.20 11.86 -0.19
C LEU A 89 16.61 12.38 0.06
N GLU A 90 17.60 11.49 0.13
CA GLU A 90 19.02 11.87 0.26
C GLU A 90 19.52 12.65 -0.95
N THR A 91 19.11 12.25 -2.14
CA THR A 91 19.44 12.97 -3.38
C THR A 91 18.82 14.36 -3.37
N LEU A 92 17.54 14.47 -3.02
CA LEU A 92 16.83 15.73 -2.93
C LEU A 92 17.42 16.67 -1.86
N GLU A 93 17.79 16.13 -0.69
CA GLU A 93 18.49 16.87 0.35
C GLU A 93 19.83 17.44 -0.14
N ARG A 94 20.66 16.62 -0.81
CA ARG A 94 21.95 17.07 -1.40
C ARG A 94 21.76 18.13 -2.48
N MET A 95 20.69 18.02 -3.26
CA MET A 95 20.33 19.00 -4.30
C MET A 95 19.72 20.29 -3.72
N GLY A 96 19.46 20.34 -2.41
CA GLY A 96 18.99 21.55 -1.72
C GLY A 96 17.48 21.77 -1.76
N PHE A 97 16.67 20.75 -2.13
CA PHE A 97 15.22 20.87 -2.18
C PHE A 97 14.61 21.17 -0.81
N LYS A 98 13.50 21.92 -0.82
CA LYS A 98 12.74 22.29 0.36
C LYS A 98 11.23 22.14 0.16
N ASN A 99 10.54 22.09 1.30
CA ASN A 99 9.10 22.22 1.37
C ASN A 99 8.30 21.15 0.59
N LEU A 100 8.89 19.97 0.36
CA LEU A 100 8.20 18.90 -0.35
C LEU A 100 7.09 18.28 0.51
N THR A 101 6.04 17.83 -0.15
CA THR A 101 5.08 16.89 0.43
C THR A 101 5.45 15.48 0.01
N ILE A 102 5.52 14.55 0.96
CA ILE A 102 5.66 13.13 0.62
C ILE A 102 4.31 12.43 0.72
N ALA A 103 4.03 11.57 -0.26
CA ALA A 103 2.79 10.81 -0.37
C ALA A 103 3.01 9.28 -0.41
N PRO A 104 3.73 8.70 0.56
CA PRO A 104 4.00 7.27 0.58
C PRO A 104 2.72 6.48 0.82
N SER A 105 2.55 5.35 0.15
CA SER A 105 1.43 4.45 0.44
C SER A 105 1.46 3.84 1.84
N SER A 106 2.64 3.75 2.48
CA SER A 106 2.86 3.52 3.92
C SER A 106 4.34 3.73 4.28
N LEU A 107 4.67 3.94 5.56
CA LEU A 107 6.07 4.03 6.04
C LEU A 107 6.51 2.80 6.82
N PHE A 108 7.83 2.57 6.93
CA PHE A 108 8.49 1.48 7.66
C PHE A 108 9.74 1.97 8.43
N PRO A 109 10.21 1.22 9.45
CA PRO A 109 11.37 1.61 10.26
C PRO A 109 12.64 1.92 9.47
N CYS A 110 12.90 1.24 8.36
CA CYS A 110 14.05 1.52 7.49
C CYS A 110 14.12 2.95 6.95
N GLN A 111 13.00 3.69 6.96
CA GLN A 111 12.92 5.07 6.47
C GLN A 111 13.05 6.12 7.58
N GLU A 112 13.03 5.72 8.86
CA GLU A 112 12.92 6.64 10.00
C GLU A 112 14.04 7.67 10.03
N GLU A 113 15.30 7.23 9.96
CA GLU A 113 16.44 8.13 10.14
C GLU A 113 16.52 9.21 9.04
N VAL A 114 16.39 8.80 7.78
CA VAL A 114 16.45 9.71 6.63
C VAL A 114 15.25 10.64 6.62
N LEU A 115 14.03 10.12 6.83
CA LEU A 115 12.83 10.95 6.82
C LEU A 115 12.85 11.97 7.96
N LEU A 116 13.20 11.55 9.18
CA LEU A 116 13.28 12.46 10.33
C LEU A 116 14.36 13.54 10.11
N ARG A 117 15.49 13.20 9.49
CA ARG A 117 16.51 14.18 9.08
C ARG A 117 15.94 15.17 8.06
N CYS A 118 15.26 14.68 7.02
CA CYS A 118 14.66 15.52 5.98
C CYS A 118 13.56 16.45 6.53
N LEU A 119 12.77 15.99 7.51
CA LEU A 119 11.77 16.80 8.21
C LEU A 119 12.45 17.93 9.00
N ARG A 120 13.47 17.61 9.81
CA ARG A 120 14.22 18.62 10.59
C ARG A 120 14.93 19.63 9.71
N ASN A 121 15.43 19.20 8.56
CA ASN A 121 16.16 20.06 7.61
C ASN A 121 15.24 20.83 6.65
N GLY A 122 13.90 20.67 6.77
CA GLY A 122 12.92 21.36 5.93
C GLY A 122 12.87 20.88 4.48
N VAL A 123 13.48 19.74 4.15
CA VAL A 123 13.37 19.10 2.84
C VAL A 123 11.94 18.62 2.63
N VAL A 124 11.40 17.93 3.64
CA VAL A 124 10.00 17.49 3.69
C VAL A 124 9.26 18.36 4.71
N ARG A 125 8.10 18.88 4.32
CA ARG A 125 7.25 19.72 5.18
C ARG A 125 5.94 19.05 5.58
N HIS A 126 5.45 18.13 4.74
CA HIS A 126 4.15 17.49 4.95
C HIS A 126 4.17 16.02 4.55
N ILE A 127 3.35 15.22 5.24
CA ILE A 127 3.18 13.79 4.99
C ILE A 127 1.70 13.50 4.77
N GLU A 128 1.41 12.94 3.61
CA GLU A 128 0.06 12.62 3.17
C GLU A 128 0.00 11.18 2.64
N GLY A 129 -0.27 10.19 3.49
CA GLY A 129 -0.02 8.79 3.13
C GLY A 129 -0.69 7.74 3.99
N GLY A 130 -0.13 6.54 3.97
CA GLY A 130 -0.57 5.42 4.81
C GLY A 130 -0.09 5.51 6.26
N GLY A 131 -0.07 4.36 6.94
CA GLY A 131 0.25 4.28 8.37
C GLY A 131 1.61 4.88 8.73
N LEU A 132 1.59 5.69 9.80
CA LEU A 132 2.76 6.18 10.51
C LEU A 132 3.02 5.25 11.69
N ARG A 133 4.29 5.02 12.02
CA ARG A 133 4.67 4.13 13.12
C ARG A 133 6.04 4.50 13.66
N GLY A 134 6.40 3.90 14.79
CA GLY A 134 7.75 3.99 15.35
C GLY A 134 8.17 5.44 15.63
N LYS A 135 9.41 5.78 15.32
CA LYS A 135 9.95 7.13 15.60
C LYS A 135 9.25 8.22 14.80
N ILE A 136 8.76 7.92 13.59
CA ILE A 136 8.00 8.88 12.77
C ILE A 136 6.65 9.16 13.42
N GLY A 137 5.91 8.13 13.82
CA GLY A 137 4.62 8.27 14.52
C GLY A 137 4.75 9.08 15.80
N ARG A 138 5.80 8.79 16.59
CA ARG A 138 6.16 9.58 17.77
C ARG A 138 6.45 11.05 17.45
N TYR A 139 7.33 11.31 16.49
CA TYR A 139 7.71 12.66 16.09
C TYR A 139 6.50 13.51 15.68
N VAL A 140 5.56 12.91 14.95
CA VAL A 140 4.31 13.58 14.54
C VAL A 140 3.40 13.84 15.75
N SER A 141 3.24 12.85 16.63
CA SER A 141 2.36 12.97 17.80
C SER A 141 2.87 13.99 18.83
N GLU A 142 4.19 14.22 18.90
CA GLU A 142 4.83 15.25 19.73
C GLU A 142 4.62 16.68 19.18
N GLY A 143 3.91 16.85 18.06
CA GLY A 143 3.57 18.16 17.51
C GLY A 143 4.71 18.84 16.73
N ASN A 144 5.71 18.07 16.28
CA ASN A 144 6.87 18.62 15.58
C ASN A 144 6.59 19.06 14.12
N LEU A 145 5.35 18.94 13.64
CA LEU A 145 4.93 19.39 12.32
C LEU A 145 3.95 20.57 12.46
N GLU A 146 4.16 21.62 11.66
CA GLU A 146 3.25 22.79 11.63
C GLU A 146 1.84 22.44 11.14
N ARG A 147 1.72 21.40 10.31
CA ARG A 147 0.47 20.98 9.67
C ARG A 147 0.17 19.53 10.02
N PRO A 148 -1.06 19.18 10.43
CA PRO A 148 -1.42 17.81 10.74
C PRO A 148 -1.23 16.88 9.54
N VAL A 149 -0.60 15.73 9.76
CA VAL A 149 -0.49 14.68 8.74
C VAL A 149 -1.86 14.21 8.26
N ARG A 150 -1.93 13.69 7.05
CA ARG A 150 -3.13 13.06 6.50
C ARG A 150 -2.92 11.57 6.33
N ILE A 151 -3.56 10.80 7.19
CA ILE A 151 -3.56 9.34 7.14
C ILE A 151 -4.76 8.87 6.32
N ARG A 152 -4.54 7.97 5.37
CA ARG A 152 -5.60 7.36 4.57
C ARG A 152 -5.53 5.83 4.59
N SER A 153 -6.69 5.20 4.51
CA SER A 153 -6.78 3.79 4.15
C SER A 153 -6.24 3.56 2.73
N HIS A 154 -5.89 2.32 2.39
CA HIS A 154 -5.38 1.99 1.05
C HIS A 154 -6.36 2.40 -0.05
N GLY A 155 -7.63 2.02 0.07
CA GLY A 155 -8.69 2.44 -0.86
C GLY A 155 -8.94 3.94 -0.85
N GLY A 156 -8.88 4.58 0.33
CA GLY A 156 -9.04 6.02 0.48
C GLY A 156 -7.91 6.83 -0.18
N ARG A 157 -6.68 6.33 -0.17
CA ARG A 157 -5.55 6.94 -0.88
C ARG A 157 -5.78 6.91 -2.39
N VAL A 158 -6.13 5.74 -2.95
CA VAL A 158 -6.44 5.63 -4.37
C VAL A 158 -7.59 6.57 -4.73
N ARG A 159 -8.68 6.57 -3.96
CA ARG A 159 -9.80 7.50 -4.16
C ARG A 159 -9.34 8.96 -4.20
N ALA A 160 -8.49 9.38 -3.26
CA ALA A 160 -8.02 10.76 -3.18
C ALA A 160 -7.16 11.15 -4.40
N ILE A 161 -6.32 10.23 -4.89
CA ILE A 161 -5.54 10.40 -6.12
C ILE A 161 -6.48 10.54 -7.33
N GLU A 162 -7.41 9.60 -7.50
CA GLU A 162 -8.36 9.61 -8.61
C GLU A 162 -9.33 10.79 -8.57
N ALA A 163 -9.58 11.37 -7.38
CA ALA A 163 -10.37 12.57 -7.22
C ALA A 163 -9.55 13.86 -7.41
N GLY A 164 -8.21 13.78 -7.48
CA GLY A 164 -7.31 14.93 -7.49
C GLY A 164 -7.32 15.73 -6.18
N GLU A 165 -7.72 15.10 -5.06
CA GLU A 165 -7.57 15.61 -3.70
C GLU A 165 -6.12 15.41 -3.20
N LEU A 166 -5.47 14.34 -3.68
CA LEU A 166 -4.04 14.09 -3.56
C LEU A 166 -3.44 14.16 -4.97
N HIS A 167 -2.90 15.31 -5.33
CA HIS A 167 -2.17 15.50 -6.59
C HIS A 167 -0.71 15.08 -6.40
N ILE A 168 -0.21 14.20 -7.26
CA ILE A 168 1.18 13.74 -7.24
C ILE A 168 1.91 14.38 -8.42
N ASP A 169 2.91 15.19 -8.14
CA ASP A 169 3.73 15.82 -9.18
C ASP A 169 4.73 14.81 -9.76
N VAL A 170 5.41 14.04 -8.90
CA VAL A 170 6.37 13.02 -9.34
C VAL A 170 6.22 11.73 -8.52
N ALA A 171 5.92 10.62 -9.19
CA ALA A 171 5.97 9.29 -8.59
C ALA A 171 7.35 8.66 -8.77
N PHE A 172 7.99 8.25 -7.67
CA PHE A 172 9.21 7.43 -7.70
C PHE A 172 8.85 5.99 -7.37
N ILE A 173 8.91 5.11 -8.38
CA ILE A 173 8.44 3.73 -8.28
C ILE A 173 9.64 2.79 -8.31
N GLY A 174 9.87 2.06 -7.22
CA GLY A 174 10.84 0.99 -7.19
C GLY A 174 10.32 -0.27 -7.88
N ALA A 175 10.98 -0.67 -8.97
CA ALA A 175 10.60 -1.84 -9.75
C ALA A 175 11.72 -2.89 -9.69
N PRO A 176 11.50 -4.04 -9.03
CA PRO A 176 12.45 -5.16 -9.03
C PRO A 176 12.94 -5.61 -10.38
N THR A 177 12.16 -5.39 -11.44
CA THR A 177 12.62 -5.51 -12.83
C THR A 177 11.89 -4.48 -13.68
N ALA A 178 12.64 -3.82 -14.56
CA ALA A 178 12.10 -2.95 -15.58
C ALA A 178 12.78 -3.23 -16.92
N ASP A 179 12.07 -3.04 -18.03
CA ASP A 179 12.73 -2.90 -19.32
C ASP A 179 13.08 -1.45 -19.65
N GLU A 180 13.89 -1.27 -20.69
CA GLU A 180 14.32 0.03 -21.22
C GLU A 180 13.19 0.99 -21.63
N MET A 181 11.98 0.46 -21.85
CA MET A 181 10.79 1.24 -22.23
C MET A 181 9.93 1.61 -21.03
N GLY A 182 10.18 1.02 -19.86
CA GLY A 182 9.46 1.31 -18.62
C GLY A 182 8.28 0.37 -18.36
N ASN A 183 8.26 -0.83 -18.91
CA ASN A 183 7.39 -1.88 -18.38
C ASN A 183 7.99 -2.37 -17.06
N LEU A 184 7.20 -2.38 -15.98
CA LEU A 184 7.67 -2.62 -14.61
C LEU A 184 7.01 -3.86 -14.01
N THR A 185 7.79 -4.67 -13.29
CA THR A 185 7.25 -5.80 -12.53
C THR A 185 7.92 -5.96 -11.18
N GLY A 186 7.14 -6.40 -10.20
CA GLY A 186 7.64 -6.75 -8.87
C GLY A 186 7.96 -8.23 -8.68
N VAL A 187 7.59 -9.09 -9.64
CA VAL A 187 7.75 -10.53 -9.48
C VAL A 187 9.11 -11.02 -9.96
N TYR A 188 9.92 -10.28 -10.71
CA TYR A 188 11.26 -10.73 -11.15
C TYR A 188 12.38 -9.92 -10.51
N GLY A 189 13.62 -10.39 -10.67
CA GLY A 189 14.82 -9.67 -10.23
C GLY A 189 15.24 -9.92 -8.78
N PRO A 190 16.39 -9.37 -8.38
CA PRO A 190 17.04 -9.65 -7.09
C PRO A 190 16.31 -9.02 -5.91
N SER A 191 15.51 -7.98 -6.14
CA SER A 191 14.69 -7.31 -5.13
C SER A 191 13.19 -7.64 -5.23
N ALA A 192 12.81 -8.78 -5.82
CA ALA A 192 11.41 -9.13 -6.04
C ALA A 192 10.54 -8.94 -4.79
N CYS A 193 9.41 -8.25 -4.95
CA CYS A 193 8.47 -7.89 -3.88
C CYS A 193 7.02 -8.33 -4.15
N GLY A 194 6.79 -9.05 -5.25
CA GLY A 194 5.46 -9.52 -5.65
C GLY A 194 4.76 -8.52 -6.56
N PRO A 195 3.54 -8.07 -6.25
CA PRO A 195 2.85 -7.11 -7.08
C PRO A 195 3.40 -5.68 -6.91
N LEU A 196 3.01 -4.78 -7.82
CA LEU A 196 3.25 -3.33 -7.69
C LEU A 196 1.93 -2.54 -7.49
N SER A 197 0.91 -3.18 -6.93
CA SER A 197 -0.47 -2.69 -6.78
C SER A 197 -0.64 -1.28 -6.20
N TYR A 198 0.12 -0.93 -5.14
CA TYR A 198 0.07 0.42 -4.54
C TYR A 198 0.60 1.51 -5.49
N SER A 199 1.50 1.15 -6.40
CA SER A 199 2.13 2.07 -7.35
C SER A 199 1.30 2.27 -8.62
N ILE A 200 0.32 1.40 -8.89
CA ILE A 200 -0.53 1.51 -10.09
C ILE A 200 -1.25 2.86 -10.10
N ALA A 201 -1.87 3.27 -8.98
CA ALA A 201 -2.51 4.58 -8.91
C ALA A 201 -1.51 5.74 -9.06
N ASP A 202 -0.30 5.59 -8.53
CA ASP A 202 0.76 6.59 -8.65
C ASP A 202 1.16 6.74 -10.13
N ALA A 203 1.39 5.63 -10.84
CA ALA A 203 1.77 5.63 -12.24
C ALA A 203 0.68 6.21 -13.15
N LEU A 204 -0.59 5.88 -12.88
CA LEU A 204 -1.72 6.29 -13.73
C LEU A 204 -2.06 7.78 -13.59
N TYR A 205 -1.79 8.40 -12.44
CA TYR A 205 -2.32 9.74 -12.11
C TYR A 205 -1.25 10.78 -11.73
N ALA A 206 0.01 10.39 -11.49
CA ALA A 206 1.07 11.36 -11.30
C ALA A 206 1.37 12.13 -12.60
N ASP A 207 1.78 13.39 -12.47
CA ASP A 207 2.16 14.19 -13.64
C ASP A 207 3.45 13.66 -14.31
N ARG A 208 4.35 13.07 -13.51
CA ARG A 208 5.59 12.43 -13.96
C ARG A 208 5.87 11.15 -13.19
N VAL A 209 6.47 10.17 -13.86
CA VAL A 209 6.81 8.87 -13.26
C VAL A 209 8.26 8.47 -13.56
N VAL A 210 9.01 8.24 -12.49
CA VAL A 210 10.38 7.74 -12.53
C VAL A 210 10.41 6.34 -11.95
N ALA A 211 10.71 5.36 -12.80
CA ALA A 211 11.01 4.00 -12.36
C ALA A 211 12.47 3.90 -11.89
N ILE A 212 12.68 3.26 -10.74
CA ILE A 212 14.01 2.99 -10.18
C ILE A 212 14.14 1.47 -10.06
N THR A 213 15.12 0.88 -10.75
CA THR A 213 15.29 -0.58 -10.82
C THR A 213 16.72 -1.00 -10.49
N ASP A 214 16.88 -2.20 -9.94
CA ASP A 214 18.15 -2.91 -9.81
C ASP A 214 18.29 -4.11 -10.74
N ASN A 215 17.38 -4.25 -11.72
CA ASN A 215 17.44 -5.27 -12.75
C ASN A 215 16.81 -4.76 -14.05
N LEU A 216 17.62 -4.09 -14.87
CA LEU A 216 17.21 -3.67 -16.21
C LEU A 216 17.31 -4.87 -17.18
N VAL A 217 16.24 -5.14 -17.91
CA VAL A 217 16.20 -6.21 -18.93
C VAL A 217 15.90 -5.65 -20.33
N PRO A 218 16.28 -6.36 -21.41
CA PRO A 218 15.89 -5.98 -22.76
C PRO A 218 14.37 -6.03 -22.96
N PHE A 219 13.84 -5.18 -23.83
CA PHE A 219 12.44 -5.27 -24.25
C PHE A 219 12.19 -6.51 -25.15
N PRO A 220 11.02 -7.18 -25.06
CA PRO A 220 9.93 -6.92 -24.12
C PRO A 220 10.10 -7.65 -22.79
N LEU A 221 9.79 -6.96 -21.69
CA LEU A 221 9.42 -7.62 -20.44
C LEU A 221 8.06 -8.32 -20.64
N ASP A 222 8.03 -9.63 -20.43
CA ASP A 222 6.90 -10.51 -20.75
C ASP A 222 5.72 -10.41 -19.76
N ARG A 223 5.99 -9.95 -18.53
CA ARG A 223 5.00 -9.74 -17.48
C ARG A 223 5.29 -8.45 -16.73
N PHE A 224 4.34 -7.51 -16.77
CA PHE A 224 4.44 -6.22 -16.09
C PHE A 224 3.13 -5.83 -15.39
N SER A 225 3.28 -5.22 -14.22
CA SER A 225 2.18 -4.64 -13.43
C SER A 225 1.87 -3.21 -13.87
N ILE A 226 2.87 -2.50 -14.40
CA ILE A 226 2.76 -1.12 -14.91
C ILE A 226 3.39 -1.09 -16.30
N SER A 227 2.62 -0.62 -17.29
CA SER A 227 3.05 -0.53 -18.68
C SER A 227 3.91 0.70 -18.94
N MET A 228 4.72 0.62 -19.99
CA MET A 228 5.57 1.70 -20.50
C MET A 228 4.84 3.02 -20.81
N GLU A 229 3.51 3.00 -20.99
CA GLU A 229 2.73 4.22 -21.29
C GLU A 229 2.65 5.18 -20.09
N TYR A 230 2.89 4.67 -18.87
CA TYR A 230 2.82 5.44 -17.63
C TYR A 230 4.18 5.82 -17.06
N VAL A 231 5.29 5.52 -17.75
CA VAL A 231 6.65 5.75 -17.21
C VAL A 231 7.40 6.73 -18.09
N ASP A 232 7.85 7.86 -17.52
CA ASP A 232 8.66 8.84 -18.26
C ASP A 232 10.12 8.39 -18.36
N TYR A 233 10.70 7.93 -17.25
CA TYR A 233 12.13 7.61 -17.15
C TYR A 233 12.39 6.36 -16.32
N VAL A 234 13.48 5.67 -16.65
CA VAL A 234 14.00 4.49 -15.94
C VAL A 234 15.40 4.80 -15.44
N VAL A 235 15.67 4.61 -14.15
CA VAL A 235 16.97 4.79 -13.53
C VAL A 235 17.44 3.44 -12.98
N VAL A 236 18.65 3.03 -13.36
CA VAL A 236 19.27 1.82 -12.83
C VAL A 236 20.12 2.17 -11.61
N VAL A 237 19.96 1.43 -10.52
CA VAL A 237 20.73 1.54 -9.28
C VAL A 237 21.16 0.17 -8.80
N ASP A 238 22.10 0.10 -7.86
CA ASP A 238 22.67 -1.18 -7.43
C ASP A 238 21.68 -2.07 -6.64
N LYS A 239 20.83 -1.46 -5.79
CA LYS A 239 19.89 -2.19 -4.94
C LYS A 239 18.72 -1.31 -4.51
N ILE A 240 17.49 -1.73 -4.80
CA ILE A 240 16.27 -0.98 -4.43
C ILE A 240 15.58 -1.50 -3.17
N GLY A 241 15.83 -2.76 -2.83
CA GLY A 241 15.13 -3.45 -1.75
C GLY A 241 15.97 -4.56 -1.11
N ASN A 242 15.44 -5.23 -0.11
CA ASN A 242 15.96 -6.52 0.36
C ASN A 242 14.79 -7.50 0.54
N PRO A 243 14.65 -8.54 -0.31
CA PRO A 243 13.52 -9.47 -0.22
C PRO A 243 13.42 -10.19 1.13
N GLU A 244 14.55 -10.47 1.78
CA GLU A 244 14.58 -11.08 3.11
C GLU A 244 13.89 -10.23 4.18
N ASP A 245 13.89 -8.90 4.00
CA ASP A 245 13.25 -7.95 4.91
C ASP A 245 11.76 -7.69 4.59
N ILE A 246 11.21 -8.38 3.57
CA ILE A 246 9.75 -8.40 3.33
C ILE A 246 9.07 -9.12 4.49
N VAL A 247 9.69 -10.18 5.02
CA VAL A 247 9.19 -10.91 6.18
C VAL A 247 9.49 -10.11 7.46
N PHE A 248 8.74 -9.03 7.68
CA PHE A 248 8.93 -8.11 8.79
C PHE A 248 7.78 -8.14 9.80
N GLY A 249 8.10 -8.21 11.09
CA GLY A 249 7.14 -8.09 12.20
C GLY A 249 6.42 -9.39 12.57
N SER A 250 5.11 -9.31 12.85
CA SER A 250 4.30 -10.38 13.44
C SER A 250 3.86 -11.48 12.45
N LEU A 251 4.59 -11.72 11.37
CA LEU A 251 4.26 -12.71 10.33
C LEU A 251 4.49 -14.16 10.78
N LYS A 252 4.63 -14.39 12.09
CA LYS A 252 4.72 -15.71 12.69
C LYS A 252 3.41 -16.04 13.38
N VAL A 253 2.99 -17.29 13.26
CA VAL A 253 1.89 -17.82 14.06
C VAL A 253 2.22 -17.66 15.52
N THR A 254 1.26 -17.17 16.30
CA THR A 254 1.43 -17.00 17.72
C THR A 254 1.50 -18.34 18.45
N SER A 255 2.41 -18.48 19.41
CA SER A 255 2.49 -19.64 20.32
C SER A 255 1.72 -19.44 21.62
N SER A 256 1.10 -18.28 21.83
CA SER A 256 0.37 -17.97 23.05
C SER A 256 -0.94 -18.78 23.10
N PRO A 257 -1.18 -19.58 24.15
CA PRO A 257 -2.40 -20.38 24.28
C PRO A 257 -3.67 -19.52 24.21
N THR A 258 -3.67 -18.35 24.85
CA THR A 258 -4.78 -17.41 24.82
C THR A 258 -5.06 -16.90 23.40
N ARG A 259 -4.02 -16.50 22.67
CA ARG A 259 -4.17 -15.99 21.30
C ARG A 259 -4.63 -17.07 20.32
N LEU A 260 -4.13 -18.30 20.50
CA LEU A 260 -4.60 -19.47 19.75
C LEU A 260 -6.06 -19.79 20.05
N LYS A 261 -6.49 -19.69 21.31
CA LYS A 261 -7.90 -19.87 21.68
C LYS A 261 -8.79 -18.83 20.99
N ILE A 262 -8.40 -17.56 20.99
CA ILE A 262 -9.14 -16.49 20.27
C ILE A 262 -9.31 -16.85 18.80
N ALA A 263 -8.24 -17.29 18.14
CA ALA A 263 -8.29 -17.69 16.73
C ALA A 263 -9.24 -18.88 16.49
N LYS A 264 -9.17 -19.92 17.33
CA LYS A 264 -10.08 -21.09 17.26
C LYS A 264 -11.54 -20.71 17.48
N ASP A 265 -11.81 -19.91 18.52
CA ASP A 265 -13.17 -19.46 18.84
C ASP A 265 -13.74 -18.62 17.69
N ALA A 266 -12.92 -17.76 17.06
CA ALA A 266 -13.34 -16.97 15.91
C ALA A 266 -13.64 -17.84 14.67
N VAL A 267 -12.84 -18.87 14.38
CA VAL A 267 -13.14 -19.82 13.29
C VAL A 267 -14.44 -20.55 13.56
N ARG A 268 -14.64 -21.03 14.80
CA ARG A 268 -15.89 -21.68 15.21
C ARG A 268 -17.08 -20.73 15.03
N LEU A 269 -16.97 -19.49 15.50
CA LEU A 269 -18.04 -18.50 15.35
C LEU A 269 -18.38 -18.28 13.87
N ALA A 270 -17.39 -18.09 13.00
CA ALA A 270 -17.61 -17.89 11.56
C ALA A 270 -18.30 -19.08 10.87
N TYR A 271 -18.00 -20.30 11.32
CA TYR A 271 -18.65 -21.52 10.83
C TYR A 271 -20.08 -21.67 11.35
N GLU A 272 -20.29 -21.56 12.66
CA GLU A 272 -21.60 -21.73 13.30
C GLU A 272 -22.61 -20.64 12.87
N THR A 273 -22.12 -19.48 12.45
CA THR A 273 -22.95 -18.39 11.90
C THR A 273 -23.22 -18.52 10.40
N GLY A 274 -22.68 -19.56 9.73
CA GLY A 274 -22.97 -19.88 8.33
C GLY A 274 -22.19 -19.09 7.29
N TYR A 275 -21.16 -18.33 7.69
CA TYR A 275 -20.29 -17.60 6.76
C TYR A 275 -19.19 -18.48 6.16
N VAL A 276 -18.74 -19.52 6.88
CA VAL A 276 -17.84 -20.55 6.33
C VAL A 276 -18.69 -21.67 5.73
N LYS A 277 -18.86 -21.64 4.41
CA LYS A 277 -19.65 -22.58 3.61
C LYS A 277 -18.99 -22.78 2.25
N ASP A 278 -19.38 -23.80 1.49
CA ASP A 278 -18.79 -24.02 0.17
C ASP A 278 -18.99 -22.80 -0.75
N GLY A 279 -17.92 -22.41 -1.45
CA GLY A 279 -17.87 -21.24 -2.32
C GLY A 279 -17.70 -19.89 -1.61
N PHE A 280 -17.52 -19.86 -0.28
CA PHE A 280 -17.34 -18.59 0.45
C PHE A 280 -16.06 -17.85 0.06
N THR A 281 -16.00 -16.56 0.37
CA THR A 281 -14.86 -15.69 0.10
C THR A 281 -14.33 -15.08 1.39
N PHE A 282 -13.01 -14.91 1.50
CA PHE A 282 -12.46 -14.34 2.73
C PHE A 282 -11.20 -13.48 2.56
N GLN A 283 -11.01 -12.56 3.49
CA GLN A 283 -9.78 -11.82 3.65
C GLN A 283 -8.98 -12.40 4.82
N ALA A 284 -7.79 -12.89 4.50
CA ALA A 284 -6.84 -13.40 5.47
C ALA A 284 -6.04 -12.24 6.09
N GLY A 285 -5.85 -12.29 7.40
CA GLY A 285 -4.96 -11.37 8.09
C GLY A 285 -3.55 -11.93 8.19
N ALA A 286 -2.54 -11.07 8.07
CA ALA A 286 -1.18 -11.52 7.85
C ALA A 286 -0.32 -11.72 9.12
N GLY A 287 -0.85 -11.62 10.36
CA GLY A 287 0.00 -11.77 11.54
C GLY A 287 -0.68 -12.18 12.85
N GLY A 288 0.10 -12.82 13.73
CA GLY A 288 -0.32 -13.17 15.08
C GLY A 288 -1.61 -14.01 15.14
N ILE A 289 -2.67 -13.44 15.71
CA ILE A 289 -3.98 -14.10 15.87
C ILE A 289 -4.64 -14.34 14.51
N SER A 290 -4.59 -13.38 13.59
CA SER A 290 -5.26 -13.51 12.29
C SER A 290 -4.60 -14.56 11.41
N LEU A 291 -3.28 -14.74 11.53
CA LEU A 291 -2.57 -15.81 10.82
C LEU A 291 -2.90 -17.19 11.42
N ALA A 292 -3.02 -17.28 12.75
CA ALA A 292 -3.49 -18.51 13.41
C ALA A 292 -4.93 -18.86 13.00
N PHE A 293 -5.79 -17.85 12.83
CA PHE A 293 -7.15 -18.03 12.33
C PHE A 293 -7.14 -18.72 10.96
N VAL A 294 -6.31 -18.27 10.02
CA VAL A 294 -6.21 -18.87 8.67
C VAL A 294 -5.81 -20.34 8.75
N ASN A 295 -4.88 -20.70 9.64
CA ASN A 295 -4.48 -22.10 9.83
C ASN A 295 -5.65 -22.96 10.35
N PHE A 296 -6.37 -22.50 11.38
CA PHE A 296 -7.53 -23.23 11.90
C PHE A 296 -8.70 -23.28 10.92
N LEU A 297 -8.87 -22.25 10.11
CA LEU A 297 -9.85 -22.23 9.03
C LEU A 297 -9.52 -23.31 7.98
N ALA A 298 -8.25 -23.42 7.58
CA ALA A 298 -7.82 -24.47 6.65
C ALA A 298 -8.05 -25.89 7.22
N GLU A 299 -7.75 -26.11 8.50
CA GLU A 299 -8.06 -27.38 9.19
C GLU A 299 -9.56 -27.71 9.15
N LEU A 300 -10.41 -26.74 9.51
CA LEU A 300 -11.87 -26.92 9.47
C LEU A 300 -12.36 -27.19 8.04
N MET A 301 -11.86 -26.47 7.05
CA MET A 301 -12.23 -26.65 5.65
C MET A 301 -11.90 -28.06 5.15
N ARG A 302 -10.72 -28.60 5.50
CA ARG A 302 -10.36 -29.99 5.21
C ARG A 302 -11.32 -30.97 5.89
N GLU A 303 -11.63 -30.77 7.17
CA GLU A 303 -12.53 -31.65 7.93
C GLU A 303 -13.95 -31.67 7.34
N LYS A 304 -14.46 -30.51 6.93
CA LYS A 304 -15.84 -30.36 6.42
C LYS A 304 -15.98 -30.51 4.91
N GLY A 305 -14.87 -30.65 4.17
CA GLY A 305 -14.88 -30.68 2.71
C GLY A 305 -15.35 -29.36 2.08
N ILE A 306 -15.07 -28.23 2.72
CA ILE A 306 -15.47 -26.89 2.27
C ILE A 306 -14.36 -26.26 1.45
N ARG A 307 -14.72 -25.61 0.35
CA ARG A 307 -13.79 -24.90 -0.54
C ARG A 307 -14.15 -23.43 -0.61
N ALA A 308 -13.15 -22.55 -0.51
CA ALA A 308 -13.35 -21.12 -0.71
C ALA A 308 -13.24 -20.77 -2.20
N ARG A 309 -14.10 -19.90 -2.70
CA ARG A 309 -14.03 -19.43 -4.09
C ARG A 309 -12.82 -18.55 -4.34
N TRP A 310 -12.50 -17.65 -3.40
CA TRP A 310 -11.26 -16.90 -3.44
C TRP A 310 -10.87 -16.36 -2.07
N ALA A 311 -9.58 -16.08 -1.91
CA ALA A 311 -9.03 -15.37 -0.77
C ALA A 311 -8.28 -14.10 -1.21
N ASN A 312 -8.30 -13.09 -0.34
CA ASN A 312 -7.55 -11.86 -0.47
C ASN A 312 -6.70 -11.60 0.78
N GLY A 313 -5.69 -10.75 0.65
CA GLY A 313 -5.08 -10.06 1.77
C GLY A 313 -3.62 -9.75 1.51
N GLY A 314 -2.88 -9.60 2.60
CA GLY A 314 -1.44 -9.76 2.54
C GLY A 314 -1.09 -11.23 2.33
N THR A 315 -0.73 -11.61 1.11
CA THR A 315 -0.60 -13.04 0.76
C THR A 315 0.65 -13.64 1.37
N THR A 316 0.47 -14.73 2.11
CA THR A 316 1.52 -15.50 2.79
C THR A 316 1.60 -16.91 2.22
N SER A 317 2.64 -17.66 2.60
CA SER A 317 2.81 -19.08 2.28
C SER A 317 1.59 -19.92 2.67
N TYR A 318 0.92 -19.59 3.78
CA TYR A 318 -0.30 -20.28 4.22
C TYR A 318 -1.43 -20.22 3.20
N LEU A 319 -1.64 -19.05 2.59
CA LEU A 319 -2.65 -18.91 1.53
C LEU A 319 -2.22 -19.63 0.25
N VAL A 320 -0.92 -19.62 -0.06
CA VAL A 320 -0.36 -20.38 -1.19
C VAL A 320 -0.55 -21.88 -0.99
N ASP A 321 -0.34 -22.38 0.22
CA ASP A 321 -0.57 -23.79 0.55
C ASP A 321 -2.05 -24.14 0.39
N MET A 322 -2.95 -23.30 0.91
CA MET A 322 -4.40 -23.48 0.71
C MET A 322 -4.80 -23.46 -0.78
N LEU A 323 -4.16 -22.63 -1.61
CA LEU A 323 -4.38 -22.61 -3.07
C LEU A 323 -3.94 -23.94 -3.70
N ARG A 324 -2.74 -24.42 -3.36
CA ARG A 324 -2.17 -25.65 -3.93
C ARG A 324 -2.86 -26.92 -3.44
N GLU A 325 -3.49 -26.87 -2.27
CA GLU A 325 -4.31 -27.94 -1.70
C GLU A 325 -5.77 -27.93 -2.20
N ASP A 326 -6.15 -27.06 -3.13
CA ASP A 326 -7.54 -26.92 -3.63
C ASP A 326 -8.55 -26.54 -2.52
N LEU A 327 -8.07 -25.94 -1.42
CA LEU A 327 -8.94 -25.34 -0.39
C LEU A 327 -9.43 -23.96 -0.80
N VAL A 328 -8.62 -23.23 -1.58
CA VAL A 328 -8.96 -21.91 -2.13
C VAL A 328 -8.76 -21.95 -3.63
N GLU A 329 -9.80 -21.65 -4.41
CA GLU A 329 -9.71 -21.75 -5.87
C GLU A 329 -8.86 -20.63 -6.50
N TYR A 330 -8.96 -19.40 -5.99
CA TYR A 330 -8.19 -18.24 -6.45
C TYR A 330 -7.59 -17.42 -5.31
N LEU A 331 -6.36 -16.95 -5.49
CA LEU A 331 -5.79 -15.88 -4.66
C LEU A 331 -5.83 -14.57 -5.42
N THR A 332 -6.21 -13.49 -4.74
CA THR A 332 -6.10 -12.13 -5.25
C THR A 332 -5.16 -11.32 -4.36
N THR A 333 -4.07 -10.83 -4.93
CA THR A 333 -2.94 -10.31 -4.15
C THR A 333 -2.65 -8.87 -4.52
N GLY A 334 -2.91 -7.97 -3.56
CA GLY A 334 -2.47 -6.58 -3.63
C GLY A 334 -1.05 -6.39 -3.09
N GLN A 335 -0.59 -7.28 -2.21
CA GLN A 335 0.75 -7.24 -1.62
C GLN A 335 1.17 -8.64 -1.15
N ALA A 336 2.40 -9.05 -1.49
CA ALA A 336 3.00 -10.27 -0.98
C ALA A 336 3.70 -10.02 0.37
N PHE A 337 3.60 -10.98 1.29
CA PHE A 337 4.11 -10.86 2.66
C PHE A 337 5.29 -11.79 2.95
N ASP A 338 5.59 -12.72 2.04
CA ASP A 338 6.77 -13.57 2.05
C ASP A 338 7.19 -13.98 0.63
N LEU A 339 8.34 -14.65 0.52
CA LEU A 339 8.92 -15.07 -0.75
C LEU A 339 8.08 -16.16 -1.44
N THR A 340 7.43 -17.04 -0.68
CA THR A 340 6.56 -18.10 -1.23
C THR A 340 5.38 -17.51 -1.98
N ALA A 341 4.77 -16.44 -1.45
CA ALA A 341 3.72 -15.71 -2.16
C ALA A 341 4.22 -15.10 -3.48
N ILE A 342 5.42 -14.53 -3.49
CA ILE A 342 6.04 -13.97 -4.71
C ILE A 342 6.29 -15.07 -5.74
N ASP A 343 6.85 -16.21 -5.32
CA ASP A 343 7.08 -17.35 -6.20
C ASP A 343 5.78 -17.89 -6.77
N SER A 344 4.75 -18.00 -5.94
CA SER A 344 3.43 -18.46 -6.36
C SER A 344 2.85 -17.56 -7.46
N MET A 345 2.97 -16.23 -7.35
CA MET A 345 2.51 -15.32 -8.41
C MET A 345 3.21 -15.53 -9.78
N ARG A 346 4.41 -16.12 -9.80
CA ARG A 346 5.13 -16.43 -11.04
C ARG A 346 4.58 -17.68 -11.73
N VAL A 347 4.21 -18.69 -10.94
CA VAL A 347 3.97 -20.06 -11.44
C VAL A 347 2.52 -20.53 -11.33
N ASP A 348 1.79 -20.07 -10.31
CA ASP A 348 0.42 -20.51 -10.03
C ASP A 348 -0.59 -19.62 -10.78
N LYS A 349 -1.24 -20.17 -11.80
CA LYS A 349 -2.15 -19.42 -12.69
C LYS A 349 -3.35 -18.80 -11.99
N ASN A 350 -3.78 -19.39 -10.88
CA ASN A 350 -4.91 -18.91 -10.08
C ASN A 350 -4.49 -17.91 -9.00
N HIS A 351 -3.23 -17.49 -8.98
CA HIS A 351 -2.74 -16.42 -8.12
C HIS A 351 -2.66 -15.11 -8.92
N LEU A 352 -3.64 -14.24 -8.70
CA LEU A 352 -3.87 -13.04 -9.50
C LEU A 352 -3.34 -11.78 -8.79
N GLU A 353 -2.59 -10.96 -9.52
CA GLU A 353 -2.28 -9.59 -9.10
C GLU A 353 -3.51 -8.69 -9.28
N ILE A 354 -3.79 -7.81 -8.31
CA ILE A 354 -4.89 -6.85 -8.38
C ILE A 354 -4.45 -5.45 -7.95
N SER A 355 -5.00 -4.40 -8.55
CA SER A 355 -4.73 -3.03 -8.08
C SER A 355 -5.43 -2.72 -6.76
N VAL A 356 -4.92 -1.73 -6.02
CA VAL A 356 -5.58 -1.27 -4.79
C VAL A 356 -6.94 -0.62 -5.08
N GLY A 357 -7.10 -0.03 -6.28
CA GLY A 357 -8.38 0.46 -6.77
C GLY A 357 -9.41 -0.66 -6.91
N PHE A 358 -9.01 -1.78 -7.50
CA PHE A 358 -9.85 -2.99 -7.60
C PHE A 358 -10.17 -3.56 -6.21
N TYR A 359 -9.20 -3.54 -5.30
CA TYR A 359 -9.36 -4.03 -3.94
C TYR A 359 -10.40 -3.22 -3.14
N ALA A 360 -10.18 -1.92 -2.93
CA ALA A 360 -10.85 -1.20 -1.83
C ALA A 360 -11.25 0.26 -2.11
N ASN A 361 -11.18 0.76 -3.36
CA ASN A 361 -11.56 2.16 -3.63
C ASN A 361 -13.10 2.34 -3.68
N PRO A 362 -13.74 3.01 -2.71
CA PRO A 362 -15.19 3.09 -2.61
C PRO A 362 -15.87 3.84 -3.76
N HIS A 363 -15.13 4.59 -4.58
CA HIS A 363 -15.68 5.35 -5.72
C HIS A 363 -15.51 4.61 -7.06
N ASN A 364 -15.07 3.35 -7.03
CA ASN A 364 -15.02 2.52 -8.24
C ASN A 364 -16.37 1.88 -8.56
N LYS A 365 -16.50 1.40 -9.81
CA LYS A 365 -17.70 0.71 -10.31
C LYS A 365 -17.92 -0.67 -9.70
N GLY A 366 -16.95 -1.16 -8.93
CA GLY A 366 -16.96 -2.41 -8.20
C GLY A 366 -15.67 -2.51 -7.38
N THR A 367 -15.77 -3.08 -6.19
CA THR A 367 -14.63 -3.28 -5.27
C THR A 367 -14.66 -4.68 -4.70
N LEU A 368 -13.49 -5.31 -4.64
CA LEU A 368 -13.36 -6.68 -4.14
C LEU A 368 -13.86 -6.81 -2.69
N VAL A 369 -13.61 -5.80 -1.84
CA VAL A 369 -14.08 -5.82 -0.44
C VAL A 369 -15.59 -5.88 -0.29
N ASN A 370 -16.37 -5.49 -1.31
CA ASN A 370 -17.84 -5.60 -1.28
C ASN A 370 -18.32 -7.03 -1.61
N LEU A 371 -17.42 -7.92 -2.00
CA LEU A 371 -17.68 -9.31 -2.37
C LEU A 371 -17.18 -10.30 -1.31
N LEU A 372 -16.67 -9.81 -0.17
CA LEU A 372 -16.17 -10.62 0.95
C LEU A 372 -17.33 -11.14 1.82
N ASP A 373 -17.37 -12.44 2.06
CA ASP A 373 -18.23 -13.02 3.10
C ASP A 373 -17.62 -12.85 4.49
N LEU A 374 -16.29 -12.93 4.60
CA LEU A 374 -15.57 -12.91 5.87
C LEU A 374 -14.27 -12.11 5.80
N ALA A 375 -13.99 -11.30 6.83
CA ALA A 375 -12.70 -10.64 6.99
C ALA A 375 -12.21 -10.78 8.43
N VAL A 376 -10.92 -11.08 8.60
CA VAL A 376 -10.30 -11.17 9.92
C VAL A 376 -9.24 -10.09 10.08
N LEU A 377 -9.46 -9.21 11.04
CA LEU A 377 -8.67 -8.01 11.28
C LEU A 377 -8.07 -8.00 12.70
N GLY A 378 -7.04 -7.18 12.88
CA GLY A 378 -6.52 -6.82 14.18
C GLY A 378 -7.00 -5.42 14.60
N ALA A 379 -7.03 -5.18 15.91
CA ALA A 379 -7.40 -3.90 16.50
C ALA A 379 -6.43 -3.56 17.64
N THR A 380 -6.15 -2.28 17.83
CA THR A 380 -5.50 -1.79 19.06
C THR A 380 -6.54 -1.65 20.17
N GLU A 381 -7.67 -1.01 19.86
CA GLU A 381 -8.79 -0.81 20.78
C GLU A 381 -10.12 -0.98 20.04
N VAL A 382 -11.15 -1.39 20.78
CA VAL A 382 -12.54 -1.47 20.31
C VAL A 382 -13.43 -0.90 21.41
N ASP A 383 -14.33 0.03 21.07
CA ASP A 383 -15.30 0.60 22.03
C ASP A 383 -16.64 -0.17 22.05
N GLU A 384 -17.55 0.17 22.98
CA GLU A 384 -18.85 -0.49 23.15
C GLU A 384 -19.78 -0.31 21.93
N ASN A 385 -19.49 0.66 21.06
CA ASN A 385 -20.21 0.90 19.81
C ASN A 385 -19.53 0.21 18.62
N PHE A 386 -18.56 -0.69 18.87
CA PHE A 386 -17.78 -1.40 17.86
C PHE A 386 -16.94 -0.50 16.94
N ASN A 387 -16.63 0.73 17.35
CA ASN A 387 -15.61 1.51 16.64
C ASN A 387 -14.24 0.92 16.91
N VAL A 388 -13.43 0.80 15.86
CA VAL A 388 -12.11 0.17 15.93
C VAL A 388 -11.01 1.22 15.77
N ASN A 389 -10.05 1.24 16.70
CA ASN A 389 -8.83 2.02 16.59
C ASN A 389 -7.67 1.14 16.12
N THR A 390 -7.04 1.53 15.02
CA THR A 390 -5.79 0.94 14.50
C THR A 390 -4.73 2.00 14.19
N VAL A 391 -4.94 3.23 14.68
CA VAL A 391 -4.15 4.41 14.29
C VAL A 391 -3.26 4.87 15.44
N THR A 392 -3.73 4.81 16.67
CA THR A 392 -2.95 5.17 17.85
C THR A 392 -2.82 4.00 18.82
N TYR A 393 -1.74 4.01 19.60
CA TYR A 393 -1.61 3.22 20.81
C TYR A 393 -2.38 3.87 21.98
N SER A 394 -2.65 3.09 23.03
CA SER A 394 -3.28 3.61 24.27
C SER A 394 -2.44 4.69 24.98
N SER A 395 -1.18 4.89 24.58
CA SER A 395 -0.32 5.99 25.01
C SER A 395 -0.63 7.32 24.30
N GLY A 396 -1.53 7.34 23.31
CA GLY A 396 -1.87 8.51 22.49
C GLY A 396 -0.94 8.74 21.30
N TYR A 397 0.13 7.94 21.15
CA TYR A 397 1.05 8.01 20.02
C TYR A 397 0.54 7.25 18.80
N LEU A 398 0.82 7.76 17.60
CA LEU A 398 0.67 7.05 16.32
C LEU A 398 1.60 5.85 16.18
#